data_AF-A0A150SI34-F1
#
_entry.id   AF-A0A150SI34-F1
#
_cell.length_a   1.000
_cell.length_b   1.000
_cell.length_c   1.000
_cell.angle_alpha   90.00
_cell.angle_beta   90.00
_cell.angle_gamma   90.00
#
_symmetry.space_group_name_H-M   'P 1'
#
loop_
_entity.id
_entity.type
_entity.pdbx_description
1 polymer ?
#
loop_
_entity_poly.entity_id
_entity_poly.type
_entity_poly.pdbx_seq_one_letter_code
_entity_poly.pdbx_strand_id
1 'polypeptide(L)'
;MACHEIAALRLGLMNILGIDDPAERAHELAELGPAAEAPGPISAMLRAGDLKSLSRLFEGSLAELQEKVAKTPAGDEKIAYLRSLLILTKQVELDLRAQVDGLGRLYRELEEMHDFVHEVYPAE
;
A
#
# COMPACT_ATOMS: atom_id res chain seq x y z
N MET A 1 -0.42 15.20 14.29
CA MET A 1 -0.44 13.72 14.23
C MET A 1 -0.68 13.37 12.78
N ALA A 2 0.15 12.52 12.19
CA ALA A 2 0.09 12.23 10.75
C ALA A 2 0.08 10.72 10.54
N CYS A 3 -0.59 10.27 9.48
CA CYS A 3 -0.74 8.87 9.07
C CYS A 3 0.16 8.59 7.86
N HIS A 4 1.47 8.77 8.05
CA HIS A 4 2.45 8.72 6.94
C HIS A 4 2.39 7.42 6.14
N GLU A 5 2.07 6.29 6.78
CA GLU A 5 1.94 5.00 6.13
C GLU A 5 0.82 5.02 5.08
N ILE A 6 -0.33 5.64 5.41
CA ILE A 6 -1.48 5.77 4.51
C ILE A 6 -1.18 6.76 3.39
N ALA A 7 -0.62 7.92 3.71
CA ALA A 7 -0.26 8.94 2.72
C ALA A 7 0.73 8.41 1.67
N ALA A 8 1.76 7.67 2.12
CA ALA A 8 2.72 7.05 1.23
C ALA A 8 2.12 5.92 0.38
N LEU A 9 1.20 5.12 0.95
CA LEU A 9 0.46 4.12 0.19
C LEU A 9 -0.38 4.77 -0.91
N ARG A 10 -1.09 5.86 -0.61
CA ARG A 10 -1.89 6.60 -1.61
C ARG A 10 -1.02 7.08 -2.76
N LEU A 11 0.11 7.73 -2.46
CA LEU A 11 1.05 8.19 -3.49
C LEU A 11 1.61 7.03 -4.33
N GLY A 12 1.94 5.90 -3.70
CA GLY A 12 2.39 4.70 -4.41
C GLY A 12 1.31 4.14 -5.34
N LEU A 13 0.07 4.03 -4.85
CA LEU A 13 -1.07 3.57 -5.66
C LEU A 13 -1.39 4.53 -6.80
N MET A 14 -1.30 5.84 -6.58
CA MET A 14 -1.50 6.82 -7.65
C MET A 14 -0.55 6.57 -8.82
N ASN A 15 0.73 6.33 -8.53
CA ASN A 15 1.72 6.03 -9.56
C ASN A 15 1.40 4.73 -10.31
N ILE A 16 1.08 3.65 -9.58
CA ILE A 16 0.88 2.32 -10.16
C ILE A 16 -0.43 2.24 -10.95
N LEU A 17 -1.50 2.88 -10.46
CA LEU A 17 -2.81 2.88 -11.08
C LEU A 17 -2.95 3.96 -12.16
N GLY A 18 -1.94 4.81 -12.35
CA GLY A 18 -1.99 5.91 -13.32
C GLY A 18 -2.98 7.01 -12.94
N ILE A 19 -3.22 7.22 -11.65
CA ILE A 19 -4.08 8.30 -11.15
C ILE A 19 -3.27 9.59 -11.12
N ASP A 20 -3.73 10.58 -11.90
CA ASP A 20 -3.12 11.90 -11.98
C ASP A 20 -4.01 12.96 -11.31
N ASP A 21 -3.77 13.18 -10.01
CA ASP A 21 -4.36 14.26 -9.24
C ASP A 21 -3.24 15.09 -8.57
N PRO A 22 -2.86 16.24 -9.15
CA PRO A 22 -1.80 17.08 -8.59
C PRO A 22 -2.13 17.64 -7.20
N ALA A 23 -3.40 17.88 -6.90
CA ALA A 23 -3.82 18.44 -5.61
C ALA A 23 -3.73 17.39 -4.51
N GLU A 24 -4.20 16.18 -4.77
CA GLU A 24 -4.04 15.04 -3.87
C GLU A 24 -2.56 14.72 -3.66
N ARG A 25 -1.76 14.67 -4.74
CA ARG A 25 -0.31 14.44 -4.63
C ARG A 25 0.36 15.48 -3.74
N ALA A 26 0.05 16.76 -3.94
CA ALA A 26 0.62 17.85 -3.14
C ALA A 26 0.18 17.76 -1.67
N HIS A 27 -1.07 17.39 -1.42
CA HIS A 27 -1.61 17.19 -0.07
C HIS A 27 -0.87 16.07 0.66
N GLU A 28 -0.78 14.88 0.06
CA GLU A 28 -0.14 13.71 0.69
C GLU A 28 1.37 13.96 0.91
N LEU A 29 2.06 14.62 -0.03
CA LEU A 29 3.46 15.01 0.16
C LEU A 29 3.65 16.02 1.31
N ALA A 30 2.72 16.97 1.46
CA ALA A 30 2.74 17.92 2.56
C ALA A 30 2.51 17.23 3.91
N GLU A 31 1.66 16.20 3.96
CA GLU A 31 1.48 15.38 5.17
C GLU A 31 2.73 14.59 5.54
N LEU A 32 3.44 14.02 4.55
CA LEU A 32 4.68 13.28 4.78
C LEU A 32 5.83 14.18 5.25
N GLY A 33 5.93 15.39 4.70
CA GLY A 33 7.00 16.33 5.01
C GLY A 33 8.39 15.68 4.91
N PRO A 34 9.24 15.73 5.96
CA PRO A 34 10.58 15.12 5.93
C PRO A 34 10.59 13.60 5.75
N ALA A 35 9.49 12.90 6.06
CA ALA A 35 9.41 11.45 5.92
C ALA A 35 9.40 10.99 4.46
N ALA A 36 9.05 11.88 3.52
CA ALA A 36 9.11 11.60 2.08
C ALA A 36 10.56 11.37 1.59
N GLU A 37 11.54 11.99 2.25
CA GLU A 37 12.96 11.92 1.87
C GLU A 37 13.80 11.08 2.83
N ALA A 38 13.28 10.77 4.03
CA ALA A 38 13.97 9.93 4.99
C ALA A 38 14.08 8.48 4.49
N PRO A 39 15.25 7.82 4.59
CA PRO A 39 15.38 6.42 4.21
C PRO A 39 14.42 5.53 5.01
N GLY A 40 13.64 4.71 4.31
CA GLY A 40 12.73 3.77 4.94
C GLY A 40 11.60 3.33 4.02
N PRO A 41 10.69 2.48 4.52
CA PRO A 41 9.56 1.97 3.75
C PRO A 41 8.65 3.09 3.22
N ILE A 42 8.43 4.16 4.00
CA ILE A 42 7.60 5.32 3.61
C ILE A 42 8.09 5.94 2.31
N SER A 43 9.34 6.42 2.26
CA SER A 43 9.89 7.05 1.06
C SER A 43 10.05 6.08 -0.12
N ALA A 44 10.31 4.80 0.17
CA ALA A 44 10.39 3.77 -0.85
C ALA A 44 9.04 3.51 -1.55
N MET A 45 7.91 3.61 -0.84
CA MET A 45 6.57 3.43 -1.43
C MET A 45 6.27 4.45 -2.54
N LEU A 46 6.77 5.69 -2.41
CA LEU A 46 6.59 6.74 -3.41
C LEU A 46 7.23 6.39 -4.76
N ARG A 47 8.17 5.44 -4.77
CA ARG A 47 8.94 5.01 -5.94
C ARG A 47 8.65 3.56 -6.33
N ALA A 48 7.68 2.91 -5.69
CA ALA A 48 7.32 1.53 -6.01
C ALA A 48 6.83 1.45 -7.46
N GLY A 49 7.42 0.52 -8.24
CA GLY A 49 7.08 0.33 -9.64
C GLY A 49 5.95 -0.67 -9.89
N ASP A 50 5.55 -1.42 -8.87
CA ASP A 50 4.56 -2.49 -8.99
C ASP A 50 3.84 -2.75 -7.64
N LEU A 51 2.65 -3.36 -7.73
CA LEU A 51 1.79 -3.61 -6.56
C LEU A 51 2.41 -4.55 -5.52
N LYS A 52 3.23 -5.51 -5.94
CA LYS A 52 3.86 -6.47 -5.04
C LYS A 52 4.94 -5.80 -4.21
N SER A 53 5.77 -4.97 -4.84
CA SER A 53 6.76 -4.13 -4.18
C SER A 53 6.10 -3.15 -3.23
N LEU A 54 5.04 -2.46 -3.67
CA LEU A 54 4.28 -1.54 -2.83
C LEU A 54 3.67 -2.22 -1.60
N SER A 55 3.02 -3.37 -1.78
CA SER A 55 2.42 -4.14 -0.68
C SER A 55 3.47 -4.56 0.36
N ARG A 56 4.64 -5.04 -0.08
CA ARG A 56 5.74 -5.42 0.83
C ARG A 56 6.31 -4.23 1.59
N LEU A 57 6.47 -3.08 0.92
CA LEU A 57 6.95 -1.86 1.56
C LEU A 57 5.93 -1.33 2.57
N PHE A 58 4.64 -1.41 2.26
CA PHE A 58 3.58 -1.03 3.18
C PHE A 58 3.62 -1.92 4.43
N GLU A 59 3.71 -3.25 4.29
CA GLU A 59 3.92 -4.18 5.41
C GLU A 59 5.14 -3.80 6.27
N GLY A 60 6.26 -3.43 5.63
CA GLY A 60 7.45 -2.94 6.33
C GLY A 60 7.18 -1.68 7.17
N SER A 61 6.38 -0.74 6.65
CA SER A 61 6.00 0.47 7.38
C SER A 61 5.11 0.17 8.59
N LEU A 62 4.26 -0.87 8.52
CA LEU A 62 3.50 -1.34 9.68
C LEU A 62 4.41 -1.91 10.76
N ALA A 63 5.48 -2.63 10.39
CA ALA A 63 6.42 -3.16 11.39
C ALA A 63 7.09 -2.03 12.18
N GLU A 64 7.49 -0.94 11.50
CA GLU A 64 8.04 0.26 12.16
C GLU A 64 6.99 0.95 13.05
N LEU A 65 5.74 1.04 12.60
CA LEU A 65 4.64 1.58 13.41
C LEU A 65 4.35 0.72 14.64
N GLN A 66 4.40 -0.61 14.51
CA GLN A 66 4.27 -1.55 15.62
C GLN A 66 5.39 -1.36 16.65
N GLU A 67 6.63 -1.23 16.19
CA GLU A 67 7.77 -0.95 17.06
C GLU A 67 7.59 0.37 17.79
N LYS A 68 7.11 1.41 17.10
CA LYS A 68 6.80 2.71 17.70
C LYS A 68 5.72 2.60 18.79
N VAL A 69 4.64 1.85 18.53
CA VAL A 69 3.60 1.57 19.53
C VAL A 69 4.19 0.84 20.74
N ALA A 70 5.02 -0.18 20.51
CA ALA A 70 5.63 -0.98 21.58
C ALA A 70 6.59 -0.17 22.46
N LYS A 71 7.31 0.78 21.88
CA LYS A 71 8.21 1.70 22.60
C LYS A 71 7.51 2.86 23.29
N THR A 72 6.24 3.12 22.97
CA THR A 72 5.49 4.25 23.54
C THR A 72 5.03 3.91 24.96
N PRO A 73 5.35 4.73 25.98
CA PRO A 73 4.92 4.48 27.36
C PRO A 73 3.40 4.42 27.52
N ALA A 74 2.90 3.60 28.44
CA ALA A 74 1.46 3.44 28.67
C ALA A 74 0.74 4.72 29.13
N GLY A 75 1.47 5.68 29.73
CA GLY A 75 0.94 6.98 30.13
C GLY A 75 1.09 8.09 29.09
N ASP A 76 1.66 7.80 27.92
CA ASP A 76 1.80 8.79 26.84
C ASP A 76 0.42 9.05 26.21
N GLU A 77 0.03 10.32 26.10
CA GLU A 77 -1.23 10.76 25.50
C GLU A 77 -1.42 10.27 24.04
N LYS A 78 -0.33 9.95 23.34
CA LYS A 78 -0.34 9.51 21.94
C LYS A 78 -0.60 8.01 21.80
N ILE A 79 -0.55 7.21 22.86
CA ILE A 79 -0.66 5.75 22.74
C ILE A 79 -1.99 5.31 22.14
N ALA A 80 -3.08 6.01 22.47
CA ALA A 80 -4.41 5.72 21.92
C ALA A 80 -4.48 6.00 20.42
N TYR A 81 -3.88 7.11 19.98
CA TYR A 81 -3.76 7.44 18.56
C TYR A 81 -2.92 6.40 17.82
N LEU A 82 -1.72 6.08 18.31
CA LEU A 82 -0.81 5.16 17.62
C LEU A 82 -1.39 3.74 17.50
N ARG A 83 -2.09 3.26 18.53
CA ARG A 83 -2.80 1.97 18.47
C ARG A 83 -3.94 1.98 17.44
N SER A 84 -4.72 3.06 17.41
CA SER A 84 -5.81 3.21 16.45
C SER A 84 -5.28 3.26 15.02
N LEU A 85 -4.23 4.05 14.79
CA LEU A 85 -3.53 4.11 13.51
C LEU A 85 -3.04 2.71 13.11
N LEU A 86 -2.36 2.00 14.00
CA LEU A 86 -1.87 0.64 13.71
C LEU A 86 -2.99 -0.32 13.29
N ILE A 87 -4.12 -0.32 14.01
CA ILE A 87 -5.26 -1.20 13.70
C ILE A 87 -5.83 -0.86 12.32
N LEU A 88 -6.08 0.42 12.05
CA LEU A 88 -6.65 0.87 10.78
C LEU A 88 -5.69 0.61 9.61
N THR A 89 -4.40 0.90 9.77
CA THR A 89 -3.38 0.62 8.76
C THR A 89 -3.24 -0.89 8.51
N LYS A 90 -3.37 -1.73 9.54
CA LYS A 90 -3.39 -3.20 9.38
C LYS A 90 -4.59 -3.68 8.58
N GLN A 91 -5.77 -3.10 8.78
CA GLN A 91 -6.93 -3.43 7.95
C GLN A 91 -6.65 -3.12 6.47
N VAL A 92 -6.10 -1.94 6.18
CA VAL A 92 -5.74 -1.55 4.80
C VAL A 92 -4.71 -2.50 4.20
N GLU A 93 -3.75 -2.98 4.98
CA GLU A 93 -2.73 -3.93 4.49
C GLU A 93 -3.35 -5.26 4.07
N LEU A 94 -4.28 -5.79 4.89
CA LEU A 94 -5.00 -7.01 4.56
C LEU A 94 -5.84 -6.85 3.30
N ASP A 95 -6.52 -5.71 3.15
CA ASP A 95 -7.33 -5.41 1.97
C ASP A 95 -6.45 -5.27 0.72
N LEU A 96 -5.34 -4.53 0.81
CA LEU A 96 -4.37 -4.40 -0.29
C LEU A 96 -3.84 -5.77 -0.73
N ARG A 97 -3.45 -6.63 0.22
CA ARG A 97 -2.97 -7.98 -0.07
C ARG A 97 -4.04 -8.81 -0.77
N ALA A 98 -5.29 -8.76 -0.31
CA ALA A 98 -6.40 -9.46 -0.94
C ALA A 98 -6.64 -8.98 -2.39
N GLN A 99 -6.50 -7.68 -2.66
CA GLN A 99 -6.60 -7.12 -4.02
C GLN A 99 -5.45 -7.60 -4.91
N VAL A 100 -4.21 -7.57 -4.43
CA VAL A 100 -3.05 -8.09 -5.17
C VAL A 100 -3.22 -9.56 -5.51
N ASP A 101 -3.65 -10.38 -4.55
CA ASP A 101 -3.92 -11.80 -4.77
C ASP A 101 -5.09 -12.01 -5.75
N GLY A 102 -6.10 -11.14 -5.70
CA GLY A 102 -7.24 -11.13 -6.62
C GLY A 102 -6.85 -10.86 -8.06
N LEU A 103 -6.03 -9.83 -8.31
CA LEU A 103 -5.49 -9.55 -9.64
C LEU A 103 -4.63 -10.71 -10.16
N GLY A 104 -3.86 -11.35 -9.28
CA GLY A 104 -3.09 -12.55 -9.63
C GLY A 104 -3.97 -13.75 -10.01
N ARG A 105 -5.16 -13.90 -9.40
CA ARG A 105 -6.15 -14.91 -9.80
C ARG A 105 -6.75 -14.59 -11.16
N LEU A 106 -7.23 -13.37 -11.36
CA LEU A 106 -7.76 -12.91 -12.64
C LEU A 106 -6.77 -13.18 -13.78
N TYR A 107 -5.49 -12.86 -13.59
CA TYR A 107 -4.45 -13.13 -14.58
C TYR A 107 -4.37 -14.62 -15.00
N ARG A 108 -4.52 -15.55 -14.05
CA ARG A 108 -4.52 -16.99 -14.37
C ARG A 108 -5.80 -17.42 -15.07
N GLU A 109 -6.94 -16.85 -14.69
CA GLU A 109 -8.23 -17.11 -15.33
C GLU A 109 -8.26 -16.64 -16.80
N LEU A 110 -7.44 -15.64 -17.16
CA LEU A 110 -7.29 -15.23 -18.57
C LEU A 110 -6.70 -16.33 -19.45
N GLU A 111 -5.80 -17.17 -18.92
CA GLU A 111 -5.25 -18.32 -19.66
C GLU A 111 -6.33 -19.37 -19.89
N GLU A 112 -7.12 -19.69 -18.86
CA GLU A 112 -8.23 -20.64 -18.99
C GLU A 112 -9.26 -20.16 -20.02
N MET A 113 -9.56 -18.87 -20.03
CA MET A 113 -10.44 -18.28 -21.03
C MET A 113 -9.82 -18.32 -22.43
N HIS A 114 -8.52 -18.02 -22.56
CA HIS A 114 -7.80 -18.08 -23.82
C HIS A 114 -7.85 -19.49 -24.43
N ASP A 115 -7.56 -20.51 -23.63
CA ASP A 115 -7.62 -21.91 -24.04
C ASP A 115 -9.04 -22.32 -24.45
N PHE A 116 -10.03 -21.90 -23.67
CA PHE A 116 -11.44 -22.18 -23.98
C PHE A 116 -11.87 -21.56 -25.31
N VAL A 117 -11.42 -20.33 -25.63
CA VAL A 117 -11.71 -19.73 -26.94
C VAL A 117 -11.12 -20.58 -28.07
N HIS A 118 -9.89 -21.08 -27.93
CA HIS A 118 -9.26 -21.93 -28.94
C HIS A 118 -9.89 -23.33 -29.04
N GLU A 119 -10.45 -23.86 -27.95
CA GLU A 119 -11.20 -25.12 -27.96
C GLU A 119 -12.52 -24.97 -28.74
N VAL A 120 -13.25 -23.87 -28.51
CA VAL A 120 -14.54 -23.60 -29.18
C VAL A 120 -14.35 -23.18 -30.64
N TYR A 121 -13.31 -22.38 -30.91
CA TYR A 121 -12.96 -21.87 -32.24
C TYR A 121 -11.50 -22.21 -32.56
N PRO A 122 -11.23 -23.44 -33.03
CA PRO A 122 -9.88 -23.83 -33.42
C PRO A 122 -9.35 -22.92 -34.53
N ALA A 123 -8.17 -22.35 -34.31
CA ALA A 123 -7.41 -21.77 -35.40
C ALA A 123 -6.81 -22.93 -36.22
N GLU A 124 -6.86 -22.83 -37.56
CA GLU A 124 -6.21 -23.81 -38.46
C GLU A 124 -4.71 -23.96 -38.18
#